data_AF-A0A2V9NVJ6-F1
#
_entry.id   AF-A0A2V9NVJ6-F1
#
_cell.length_a   1.000
_cell.length_b   1.000
_cell.length_c   1.000
_cell.angle_alpha   90.00
_cell.angle_beta   90.00
_cell.angle_gamma   90.00
#
_symmetry.space_group_name_H-M   'P 1'
#
loop_
_entity.id
_entity.type
_entity.pdbx_description
1 polymer ?
#
loop_
_entity_poly.entity_id
_entity_poly.type
_entity_poly.pdbx_seq_one_letter_code
_entity_poly.pdbx_strand_id
1 'polypeptide(L)'
;VDYKEAVRAAEEAEAIVYSIIVVPIENSAGRETGGEHALIQLSEDTGGKYYYATSTAQLDEAFRKISDELRTQYLLAYYPSQRTSMSQFRRIQVSVAGVSESSGYHARHRAGYYTVKSDF
;
A
#
# COMPACT_ATOMS: atom_id res chain seq x y z
N VAL A 1 -8.07 -18.04 4.27
CA VAL A 1 -7.56 -16.81 3.66
C VAL A 1 -6.06 -16.89 3.63
N ASP A 2 -5.49 -17.24 2.49
CA ASP A 2 -4.05 -17.14 2.20
C ASP A 2 -3.68 -15.67 1.89
N TYR A 3 -2.39 -15.31 1.98
CA TYR A 3 -1.89 -13.96 1.71
C TYR A 3 -2.36 -13.44 0.34
N LYS A 4 -2.29 -14.28 -0.69
CA LYS A 4 -2.71 -13.91 -2.06
C LYS A 4 -4.20 -13.58 -2.15
N GLU A 5 -5.03 -14.29 -1.38
CA GLU A 5 -6.47 -14.01 -1.30
C GLU A 5 -6.73 -12.68 -0.60
N ALA A 6 -5.97 -12.38 0.47
CA ALA A 6 -6.08 -11.11 1.20
C ALA A 6 -5.65 -9.91 0.33
N VAL A 7 -4.53 -10.00 -0.37
CA VAL A 7 -4.08 -8.94 -1.30
C VAL A 7 -5.12 -8.72 -2.39
N ARG A 8 -5.57 -9.81 -3.03
CA ARG A 8 -6.58 -9.72 -4.09
C ARG A 8 -7.88 -9.08 -3.59
N ALA A 9 -8.35 -9.45 -2.41
CA ALA A 9 -9.54 -8.87 -1.82
C ALA A 9 -9.37 -7.36 -1.56
N ALA A 10 -8.20 -6.93 -1.08
CA ALA A 10 -7.89 -5.51 -0.90
C ALA A 10 -7.85 -4.75 -2.24
N GLU A 11 -7.21 -5.32 -3.26
CA GLU A 11 -7.13 -4.75 -4.61
C GLU A 11 -8.52 -4.64 -5.28
N GLU A 12 -9.37 -5.68 -5.17
CA GLU A 12 -10.74 -5.67 -5.72
C GLU A 12 -11.69 -4.74 -4.96
N ALA A 13 -11.43 -4.51 -3.67
CA ALA A 13 -12.11 -3.50 -2.86
C ALA A 13 -11.61 -2.07 -3.14
N GLU A 14 -10.58 -1.91 -3.98
CA GLU A 14 -9.87 -0.65 -4.21
C GLU A 14 -9.36 -0.01 -2.89
N ALA A 15 -8.99 -0.85 -1.92
CA ALA A 15 -8.52 -0.43 -0.61
C ALA A 15 -7.01 -0.25 -0.60
N ILE A 16 -6.54 0.86 -0.04
CA ILE A 16 -5.11 1.11 0.23
C ILE A 16 -4.85 0.72 1.69
N VAL A 17 -3.89 -0.18 1.93
CA VAL A 17 -3.57 -0.67 3.27
C VAL A 17 -2.37 0.08 3.83
N TYR A 18 -2.54 0.64 5.02
CA TYR A 18 -1.45 1.16 5.84
C TYR A 18 -1.25 0.28 7.06
N SER A 19 -0.03 -0.19 7.26
CA SER A 19 0.30 -1.05 8.40
C SER A 19 1.17 -0.30 9.41
N ILE A 20 0.85 -0.44 10.69
CA ILE A 20 1.74 -0.01 11.77
C ILE A 20 2.19 -1.25 12.52
N ILE A 21 3.46 -1.59 12.35
CA ILE A 21 4.09 -2.76 12.93
C ILE A 21 4.63 -2.36 14.30
N VAL A 22 3.92 -2.80 15.34
CA VAL A 22 4.31 -2.54 16.73
C VAL A 22 5.31 -3.61 17.16
N VAL A 23 6.53 -3.18 17.47
CA VAL A 23 7.63 -4.08 17.85
C VAL A 23 8.01 -3.78 19.30
N PRO A 24 7.37 -4.45 20.29
CA PRO A 24 7.64 -4.23 21.72
C PRO A 24 8.99 -4.83 22.16
N ILE A 25 9.51 -5.80 21.40
CA ILE A 25 10.80 -6.44 21.64
C ILE A 25 11.64 -6.27 20.36
N GLU A 26 12.68 -5.45 20.42
CA GLU A 26 13.50 -5.13 19.24
C GLU A 26 14.47 -6.23 18.84
N ASN A 27 14.84 -7.12 19.79
CA ASN A 27 15.74 -8.22 19.50
C ASN A 27 15.07 -9.26 18.58
N SER A 28 15.85 -9.93 17.73
CA SER A 28 15.31 -10.91 16.79
C SER A 28 14.71 -12.14 17.47
N ALA A 29 15.13 -12.41 18.72
CA ALA A 29 14.66 -13.55 19.51
C ALA A 29 13.27 -13.25 20.10
N GLY A 30 12.22 -13.70 19.41
CA GLY A 30 10.82 -13.47 19.79
C GLY A 30 10.07 -12.50 18.87
N ARG A 31 10.69 -12.09 17.75
CA ARG A 31 10.08 -11.25 16.73
C ARG A 31 9.44 -12.10 15.63
N GLU A 32 8.17 -11.84 15.32
CA GLU A 32 7.41 -12.53 14.28
C GLU A 32 7.68 -11.93 12.89
N THR A 33 8.91 -12.08 12.40
CA THR A 33 9.37 -11.47 11.14
C THR A 33 8.53 -11.87 9.92
N GLY A 34 7.93 -13.07 9.92
CA GLY A 34 7.02 -13.51 8.87
C GLY A 34 5.73 -12.68 8.80
N GLY A 35 5.12 -12.40 9.95
CA GLY A 35 3.93 -11.54 10.02
C GLY A 35 4.24 -10.10 9.65
N GLU A 36 5.40 -9.60 10.07
CA GLU A 36 5.85 -8.25 9.71
C GLU A 36 6.08 -8.11 8.21
N HIS A 37 6.74 -9.09 7.59
CA HIS A 37 6.97 -9.06 6.15
C HIS A 37 5.65 -9.14 5.38
N ALA A 38 4.68 -9.93 5.85
CA ALA A 38 3.35 -9.96 5.26
C ALA A 38 2.65 -8.59 5.33
N LEU A 39 2.77 -7.84 6.44
CA LEU A 39 2.21 -6.50 6.57
C LEU A 39 2.93 -5.47 5.68
N ILE A 40 4.25 -5.56 5.58
CA ILE A 40 5.05 -4.73 4.66
C ILE A 40 4.57 -4.95 3.25
N GLN A 41 4.55 -6.20 2.81
CA GLN A 41 4.22 -6.57 1.45
C GLN A 41 2.76 -6.21 1.12
N LEU A 42 1.80 -6.44 2.04
CA LEU A 42 0.40 -6.08 1.82
C LEU A 42 0.22 -4.56 1.66
N SER A 43 0.97 -3.77 2.42
CA SER A 43 0.92 -2.32 2.31
C SER A 43 1.49 -1.85 0.96
N GLU A 44 2.60 -2.45 0.51
CA GLU A 44 3.23 -2.12 -0.77
C GLU A 44 2.38 -2.58 -1.97
N ASP A 45 1.86 -3.81 -1.94
CA ASP A 45 1.04 -4.42 -2.99
C ASP A 45 -0.29 -3.67 -3.18
N THR A 46 -0.79 -2.97 -2.16
CA THR A 46 -2.01 -2.14 -2.27
C THR A 46 -1.72 -0.67 -2.57
N GLY A 47 -0.45 -0.26 -2.59
CA GLY A 47 -0.03 1.12 -2.86
C GLY A 47 0.02 2.05 -1.64
N GLY A 48 -0.09 1.49 -0.44
CA GLY A 48 -0.01 2.20 0.83
C GLY A 48 1.42 2.24 1.40
N LYS A 49 1.53 2.18 2.73
CA LYS A 49 2.83 2.23 3.43
C LYS A 49 2.79 1.49 4.76
N TYR A 50 3.93 0.95 5.14
CA TYR A 50 4.17 0.48 6.49
C TYR A 50 4.93 1.51 7.33
N TYR A 51 4.76 1.41 8.64
CA TYR A 51 5.52 2.13 9.65
C TYR A 51 5.92 1.15 10.75
N TYR A 52 7.12 1.29 11.29
CA TYR A 52 7.49 0.65 12.55
C TYR A 52 7.20 1.58 13.72
N ALA A 53 6.73 1.01 14.82
CA ALA A 53 6.59 1.71 16.09
C ALA A 53 7.12 0.83 17.23
N THR A 54 8.19 1.27 17.89
CA THR A 54 8.73 0.63 19.11
C THR A 54 8.32 1.38 20.38
N SER A 55 7.65 2.52 20.24
CA SER A 55 7.16 3.34 21.35
C SER A 55 5.80 3.96 21.02
N THR A 56 5.08 4.40 22.05
CA THR A 56 3.82 5.14 21.92
C THR A 56 4.00 6.46 21.15
N ALA A 57 5.13 7.14 21.34
CA ALA A 57 5.44 8.38 20.61
C ALA A 57 5.60 8.14 19.10
N GLN A 58 6.26 7.04 18.70
CA GLN A 58 6.37 6.66 17.29
C GLN A 58 5.04 6.20 16.70
N LEU A 59 4.19 5.53 17.50
CA LEU A 59 2.84 5.18 17.09
C LEU A 59 2.01 6.43 16.78
N ASP A 60 2.03 7.42 17.66
CA ASP A 60 1.38 8.72 17.44
C ASP A 60 1.90 9.43 16.19
N GLU A 61 3.22 9.39 15.97
CA GLU A 61 3.84 9.95 14.78
C GLU A 61 3.40 9.23 13.50
N ALA A 62 3.30 7.90 13.52
CA ALA A 62 2.81 7.11 12.39
C ALA A 62 1.36 7.49 12.04
N PHE A 63 0.49 7.60 13.04
CA PHE A 63 -0.90 8.05 12.83
C PHE A 63 -0.98 9.47 12.26
N ARG A 64 -0.15 10.40 12.75
CA ARG A 64 -0.09 11.77 12.19
C ARG A 64 0.31 11.75 10.72
N LYS A 65 1.39 11.03 10.37
CA LYS A 65 1.86 10.89 8.99
C LYS A 65 0.79 10.31 8.07
N ILE A 66 0.08 9.27 8.52
CA ILE A 66 -1.05 8.69 7.76
C ILE A 66 -2.16 9.74 7.60
N SER A 67 -2.52 10.46 8.67
CA SER A 67 -3.56 11.49 8.59
C SER A 67 -3.21 12.63 7.63
N ASP A 68 -1.96 13.09 7.62
CA ASP A 68 -1.51 14.17 6.72
C ASP A 68 -1.54 13.72 5.26
N GLU A 69 -1.15 12.47 5.00
CA GLU A 69 -1.22 11.87 3.68
C GLU A 69 -2.66 11.72 3.20
N LEU A 70 -3.57 11.23 4.05
CA LEU A 70 -4.98 11.08 3.72
C LEU A 70 -5.67 12.43 3.44
N ARG A 71 -5.13 13.55 3.93
CA ARG A 71 -5.60 14.92 3.61
C ARG A 71 -5.11 15.43 2.26
N THR A 72 -4.10 14.80 1.68
CA THR A 72 -3.41 15.27 0.47
C THR A 72 -3.61 14.28 -0.68
N GLN A 73 -4.88 13.96 -0.96
CA GLN A 73 -5.24 13.02 -2.03
C GLN A 73 -5.63 13.76 -3.32
N TYR A 74 -5.10 13.27 -4.44
CA TYR A 74 -5.44 13.77 -5.77
C TYR A 74 -6.16 12.68 -6.56
N LEU A 75 -7.20 13.06 -7.29
CA LEU A 75 -7.90 12.17 -8.22
C LEU A 75 -7.31 12.35 -9.62
N LEU A 76 -6.77 11.25 -10.18
CA LEU A 76 -6.26 11.20 -11.55
C LEU A 76 -7.09 10.21 -12.36
N ALA A 77 -7.43 10.59 -13.59
CA ALA A 77 -8.15 9.74 -14.53
C ALA A 77 -7.33 9.55 -15.81
N TYR A 78 -7.38 8.34 -16.36
CA TYR A 78 -6.75 8.01 -17.63
C TYR A 78 -7.62 7.00 -18.38
N TYR A 79 -7.46 6.95 -19.71
CA TYR A 79 -8.07 5.92 -20.53
C TYR A 79 -7.05 4.84 -20.87
N PRO A 80 -7.29 3.56 -20.53
CA PRO A 80 -6.39 2.49 -20.92
C PRO A 80 -6.41 2.30 -22.44
N SER A 81 -5.25 2.00 -23.03
CA SER A 81 -5.09 1.78 -24.48
C SER A 81 -5.85 0.55 -24.98
N GLN A 82 -5.95 -0.50 -24.16
CA GLN A 82 -6.69 -1.73 -24.47
C GLN A 82 -7.94 -1.84 -23.59
N ARG A 83 -9.14 -1.90 -24.20
CA ARG A 83 -10.45 -1.97 -23.53
C ARG A 83 -10.98 -3.41 -23.35
N THR A 84 -10.10 -4.40 -23.32
CA THR A 84 -10.49 -5.80 -23.07
C THR A 84 -11.12 -5.95 -21.69
N SER A 85 -12.35 -6.44 -21.64
CA SER A 85 -13.17 -6.59 -20.43
C SER A 85 -12.74 -7.76 -19.53
N MET A 86 -12.04 -8.75 -20.08
CA MET A 86 -11.62 -9.98 -19.39
C MET A 86 -10.11 -9.94 -19.08
N SER A 87 -9.63 -8.88 -18.44
CA SER A 87 -8.20 -8.67 -18.20
C SER A 87 -7.75 -9.25 -16.85
N GLN A 88 -6.53 -9.78 -16.84
CA GLN A 88 -5.72 -9.96 -15.63
C GLN A 88 -5.48 -8.59 -14.96
N PHE A 89 -5.00 -8.61 -13.71
CA PHE A 89 -4.66 -7.42 -12.93
C PHE A 89 -3.90 -6.38 -13.77
N ARG A 90 -4.39 -5.13 -13.77
CA ARG A 90 -3.80 -4.03 -14.52
C ARG A 90 -2.99 -3.14 -13.58
N ARG A 91 -1.67 -3.24 -13.66
CA ARG A 91 -0.77 -2.40 -12.87
C ARG A 91 -0.82 -0.94 -13.35
N ILE A 92 -0.82 -0.03 -12.39
CA ILE A 92 -0.72 1.43 -12.60
C ILE A 92 0.64 1.88 -12.08
N GLN A 93 1.24 2.84 -12.78
CA GLN A 93 2.40 3.58 -12.31
C GLN A 93 2.11 5.07 -12.42
N VAL A 94 2.36 5.82 -11.35
CA VAL A 94 2.29 7.29 -11.34
C VAL A 94 3.68 7.83 -11.03
N SER A 95 4.11 8.83 -11.80
CA SER A 95 5.36 9.55 -11.59
C SER A 95 5.11 11.06 -11.68
N VAL A 96 5.91 11.83 -10.93
CA VAL A 96 5.85 13.30 -10.96
C VAL A 96 6.85 13.80 -12.00
N ALA A 97 6.36 14.51 -13.01
CA ALA A 97 7.20 15.06 -14.07
C ALA A 97 8.06 16.23 -13.57
N GLY A 98 9.25 16.41 -14.14
CA GLY A 98 10.12 17.56 -13.85
C GLY A 98 10.82 17.51 -12.49
N VAL A 99 10.73 16.39 -11.80
CA VAL A 99 11.31 16.16 -10.48
C VAL A 99 12.36 15.06 -10.59
N SER A 100 13.60 15.36 -10.18
CA SER A 100 14.67 14.35 -10.13
C SER A 100 14.33 13.28 -9.09
N GLU A 101 14.73 12.03 -9.32
CA GLU A 101 14.58 10.93 -8.33
C GLU A 101 15.24 11.27 -6.98
N SER A 102 16.25 12.17 -6.98
CA SER A 102 16.95 12.64 -5.78
C SER A 102 16.20 13.69 -4.95
N SER A 103 15.05 14.18 -5.42
CA SER A 103 14.29 15.26 -4.77
C SER A 103 13.53 14.83 -3.51
N GLY A 104 13.44 13.52 -3.23
CA GLY A 104 12.75 12.97 -2.07
C GLY A 104 11.21 12.98 -2.15
N TYR A 105 10.63 13.34 -3.31
CA TYR A 105 9.18 13.22 -3.52
C TYR A 105 8.81 11.80 -3.94
N HIS A 106 7.82 11.23 -3.26
CA HIS A 106 7.26 9.92 -3.60
C HIS A 106 5.76 10.04 -3.81
N ALA A 107 5.31 9.84 -5.04
CA ALA A 107 3.89 9.71 -5.34
C ALA A 107 3.40 8.33 -4.91
N ARG A 108 2.46 8.28 -3.96
CA ARG A 108 1.73 7.05 -3.64
C ARG A 108 0.50 6.94 -4.53
N HIS A 109 0.26 5.73 -5.01
CA HIS A 109 -0.86 5.42 -5.87
C HIS A 109 -1.23 3.96 -5.65
N ARG A 110 -2.50 3.60 -5.90
CA ARG A 110 -2.92 2.20 -5.94
C ARG A 110 -2.04 1.41 -6.90
N ALA A 111 -1.72 0.16 -6.56
CA ALA A 111 -0.88 -0.69 -7.39
C ALA A 111 -1.53 -1.02 -8.75
N GLY A 112 -2.85 -1.10 -8.79
CA GLY A 112 -3.57 -1.46 -10.01
C GLY A 112 -5.06 -1.64 -9.78
N TYR A 113 -5.70 -2.36 -10.69
CA TYR A 113 -7.12 -2.72 -10.60
C TYR A 113 -7.43 -3.96 -11.42
N TYR A 114 -8.49 -4.66 -11.05
CA TYR A 114 -9.10 -5.69 -11.88
C TYR A 114 -10.25 -5.10 -12.71
N THR A 115 -10.44 -5.59 -13.94
CA THR A 115 -11.57 -5.16 -14.79
C THR A 115 -12.87 -5.91 -14.47
N VAL A 116 -12.77 -6.99 -13.71
CA VAL A 116 -13.88 -7.82 -13.23
C VAL A 116 -13.62 -8.12 -11.76
N LYS A 117 -14.65 -7.99 -10.92
CA LYS A 117 -14.59 -8.46 -9.54
C LYS A 117 -14.74 -9.98 -9.55
N SER A 118 -14.07 -10.67 -8.63
CA SER A 118 -14.31 -12.11 -8.47
C SER A 118 -15.63 -12.36 -7.76
N ASP A 119 -16.33 -13.41 -8.20
CA ASP A 119 -17.52 -13.91 -7.52
C ASP A 119 -17.04 -14.73 -6.30
N PHE A 120 -16.94 -14.07 -5.13
CA PHE A 120 -16.67 -14.74 -3.85
C PHE A 120 -17.95 -15.30 -3.24
#